data_AF-A0A7W8RRJ7-F1
#
_entry.id   AF-A0A7W8RRJ7-F1
#
_cell.length_a   1.000
_cell.length_b   1.000
_cell.length_c   1.000
_cell.angle_alpha   90.00
_cell.angle_beta   90.00
_cell.angle_gamma   90.00
#
_symmetry.space_group_name_H-M   'P 1'
#
loop_
_entity.id
_entity.type
_entity.pdbx_description
1 polymer ?
#
loop_
_entity_poly.entity_id
_entity_poly.type
_entity_poly.pdbx_seq_one_letter_code
_entity_poly.pdbx_strand_id
1 'polypeptide(L)'
;MTAAFSTRRHQLPDVGYYVDKHAHCSHGEFTMAHAATGGARKATNVTLPVDVYERARSLGINFSRTCEQALREAIQAEEGRRWAEEHAEFIRHTNQWVEENGLPLAQYRMF
;
A
#
# COMPACT_ATOMS: atom_id res chain seq x y z
N MET A 1 7.34 -28.53 -26.57
CA MET A 1 8.28 -27.41 -26.70
C MET A 1 7.88 -26.37 -25.67
N THR A 2 8.71 -26.19 -24.65
CA THR A 2 8.44 -25.40 -23.44
C THR A 2 8.68 -23.93 -23.70
N ALA A 3 7.65 -23.09 -23.61
CA ALA A 3 7.81 -21.64 -23.63
C ALA A 3 7.74 -21.11 -22.20
N ALA A 4 8.90 -20.68 -21.68
CA ALA A 4 9.04 -20.00 -20.40
C ALA A 4 8.43 -18.60 -20.49
N PHE A 5 7.31 -18.36 -19.80
CA PHE A 5 6.77 -17.01 -19.63
C PHE A 5 7.40 -16.35 -18.39
N SER A 6 8.44 -15.55 -18.67
CA SER A 6 9.08 -14.60 -17.77
C SER A 6 8.07 -13.90 -16.85
N THR A 7 8.19 -14.12 -15.55
CA THR A 7 7.50 -13.38 -14.50
C THR A 7 7.96 -11.92 -14.50
N ARG A 8 7.35 -11.08 -15.34
CA ARG A 8 7.43 -9.63 -15.18
C ARG A 8 6.57 -9.30 -13.96
N ARG A 9 7.22 -9.19 -12.80
CA ARG A 9 6.68 -8.66 -11.54
C ARG A 9 6.14 -7.25 -11.81
N HIS A 10 4.90 -7.16 -12.31
CA HIS A 10 4.15 -5.92 -12.35
C HIS A 10 3.67 -5.68 -10.94
N GLN A 11 4.37 -4.76 -10.27
CA GLN A 11 3.93 -4.08 -9.07
C GLN A 11 2.47 -3.64 -9.30
N LEU A 12 1.53 -4.28 -8.62
CA LEU A 12 0.14 -3.82 -8.60
C LEU A 12 0.11 -2.48 -7.86
N PRO A 13 -0.54 -1.44 -8.41
CA PRO A 13 -0.64 -0.16 -7.74
C PRO A 13 -1.58 -0.28 -6.54
N ASP A 14 -1.15 0.41 -5.48
CA ASP A 14 -1.82 0.71 -4.22
C ASP A 14 -3.34 0.85 -4.42
N VAL A 15 -4.11 -0.18 -4.03
CA VAL A 15 -5.58 -0.16 -4.05
C VAL A 15 -6.07 0.71 -2.90
N GLY A 16 -5.93 2.02 -3.09
CA GLY A 16 -6.57 3.04 -2.27
C GLY A 16 -8.08 2.93 -2.38
N TYR A 17 -8.73 2.60 -1.26
CA TYR A 17 -10.17 2.60 -1.13
C TYR A 17 -10.76 3.98 -1.47
N TYR A 18 -11.62 4.00 -2.50
CA TYR A 18 -12.37 5.16 -2.96
C TYR A 18 -13.54 5.42 -2.00
N VAL A 19 -13.47 6.49 -1.20
CA VAL A 19 -14.64 7.06 -0.53
C VAL A 19 -14.81 8.48 -1.04
N ASP A 20 -15.55 8.61 -2.13
CA ASP A 20 -15.95 9.88 -2.72
C ASP A 20 -16.92 10.57 -1.76
N LYS A 21 -16.43 11.59 -1.05
CA LYS A 21 -17.31 12.58 -0.42
C LYS A 21 -17.46 13.71 -1.43
N HIS A 22 -18.58 13.69 -2.16
CA HIS A 22 -19.04 14.81 -2.96
C HIS A 22 -19.05 16.10 -2.13
N ALA A 23 -18.03 16.93 -2.32
CA ALA A 23 -18.00 18.31 -1.87
C ALA A 23 -18.21 19.19 -3.10
N HIS A 24 -19.47 19.48 -3.42
CA HIS A 24 -19.80 20.62 -4.26
C HIS A 24 -19.47 21.88 -3.46
N CYS A 25 -18.40 22.58 -3.81
CA CYS A 25 -18.16 23.94 -3.33
C CYS A 25 -17.82 24.84 -4.52
N SER A 26 -18.71 25.79 -4.76
CA SER A 26 -18.61 26.81 -5.80
C SER A 26 -17.49 27.82 -5.50
N HIS A 27 -16.63 28.02 -6.49
CA HIS A 27 -15.89 29.24 -6.84
C HIS A 27 -15.33 30.11 -5.70
N GLY A 28 -14.02 30.01 -5.48
CA GLY A 28 -13.22 30.98 -4.72
C GLY A 28 -11.73 30.59 -4.72
N GLU A 29 -10.96 31.22 -5.61
CA GLU A 29 -9.49 31.37 -5.66
C GLU A 29 -8.62 30.30 -4.95
N PHE A 30 -8.10 29.35 -5.74
CA PHE A 30 -7.13 28.33 -5.31
C PHE A 30 -5.71 28.89 -5.22
N THR A 31 -5.27 29.32 -4.03
CA THR A 31 -3.85 29.23 -3.65
C THR A 31 -3.63 27.89 -2.93
N MET A 32 -3.00 26.93 -3.62
CA MET A 32 -2.68 25.61 -3.07
C MET A 32 -1.59 25.70 -1.97
N ALA A 33 -2.01 25.77 -0.72
CA ALA A 33 -1.20 25.25 0.38
C ALA A 33 -1.53 23.76 0.54
N HIS A 34 -0.58 22.88 0.25
CA HIS A 34 -0.70 21.46 0.59
C HIS A 34 -0.69 21.32 2.12
N ALA A 35 -1.87 21.39 2.72
CA ALA A 35 -2.07 21.10 4.13
C ALA A 35 -1.67 19.65 4.39
N ALA A 36 -0.48 19.44 4.94
CA ALA A 36 -0.09 18.15 5.47
C ALA A 36 -1.12 17.78 6.55
N THR A 37 -1.95 16.77 6.27
CA THR A 37 -2.85 16.13 7.23
C THR A 37 -2.01 15.40 8.28
N GLY A 38 -1.38 16.16 9.17
CA GLY A 38 -0.61 15.66 10.29
C GLY A 38 -1.56 15.13 11.34
N GLY A 39 -1.95 13.86 11.24
CA GLY A 39 -2.65 13.16 12.31
C GLY A 39 -1.91 13.32 13.65
N ALA A 40 -2.64 13.23 14.76
CA ALA A 40 -2.07 13.38 16.10
C ALA A 40 -0.90 12.39 16.30
N ARG A 41 0.32 12.93 16.41
CA ARG A 41 1.54 12.15 16.62
C ARG A 41 1.72 11.91 18.10
N LYS A 42 1.78 10.64 18.50
CA LYS A 42 2.21 10.26 19.85
C LYS A 42 3.73 10.13 19.88
N ALA A 43 4.38 10.89 20.75
CA ALA A 43 5.81 10.71 21.00
C ALA A 43 6.00 9.38 21.75
N THR A 44 6.70 8.45 21.12
CA THR A 44 7.05 7.15 21.71
C THR A 44 8.56 7.12 21.91
N ASN A 45 9.02 6.94 23.14
CA ASN A 45 10.44 6.74 23.43
C ASN A 45 10.82 5.30 23.09
N VAL A 46 11.84 5.12 22.25
CA VAL A 46 12.31 3.81 21.79
C VAL A 46 13.80 3.71 22.11
N THR A 47 14.18 2.65 22.83
CA THR A 47 15.59 2.37 23.15
C THR A 47 16.26 1.64 22.01
N LEU A 48 17.39 2.14 21.52
CA LEU A 48 18.18 1.50 20.47
C LEU A 48 19.62 1.22 20.89
N PRO A 49 20.26 0.22 20.26
CA PRO A 49 21.70 0.03 20.33
C PRO A 49 22.47 1.29 19.89
N VAL A 50 23.49 1.65 20.67
CA VAL A 50 24.27 2.89 20.47
C VAL A 50 25.05 2.85 19.16
N ASP A 51 25.55 1.68 18.76
CA ASP A 51 26.27 1.45 17.50
C ASP A 51 25.41 1.79 16.27
N VAL A 52 24.14 1.38 16.28
CA VAL A 52 23.19 1.66 15.19
C VAL A 52 22.82 3.15 15.16
N TYR A 53 22.62 3.75 16.33
CA TYR A 53 22.29 5.18 16.44
C TYR A 53 23.43 6.07 15.94
N GLU A 54 24.67 5.83 16.39
CA GLU A 54 25.84 6.60 15.97
C GLU A 54 26.10 6.43 14.47
N ARG A 55 25.95 5.22 13.94
CA ARG A 55 26.08 4.97 12.51
C ARG A 55 25.01 5.71 11.70
N ALA A 56 23.76 5.68 12.13
CA ALA A 56 22.69 6.42 11.46
C ALA A 56 22.93 7.93 11.47
N ARG A 57 23.42 8.46 12.60
CA ARG A 57 23.80 9.88 12.74
C ARG A 57 24.95 10.25 11.81
N SER A 58 25.99 9.42 11.73
CA SER A 58 27.13 9.64 10.82
C SER A 58 26.72 9.71 9.35
N LEU A 59 25.65 9.00 8.98
CA LEU A 59 25.10 8.95 7.63
C LEU A 59 24.01 10.01 7.38
N GLY A 60 23.67 10.83 8.38
CA GLY A 60 22.62 11.86 8.25
C GLY A 60 21.19 11.30 8.13
N ILE A 61 20.95 10.07 8.57
CA ILE A 61 19.65 9.43 8.47
C ILE A 61 18.68 10.01 9.50
N ASN A 62 17.51 10.47 9.07
CA ASN A 62 16.46 10.92 9.97
C ASN A 62 15.76 9.73 10.61
N PHE A 63 16.15 9.43 11.85
CA PHE A 63 15.71 8.26 12.59
C PHE A 63 14.19 8.18 12.75
N SER A 64 13.55 9.28 13.17
CA SER A 64 12.10 9.33 13.37
C SER A 64 11.34 8.98 12.10
N ARG A 65 11.72 9.55 10.96
CA ARG A 65 11.06 9.29 9.67
C ARG A 65 11.29 7.86 9.20
N THR A 66 12.52 7.36 9.36
CA THR A 66 12.90 6.01 8.92
C THR A 66 12.17 4.94 9.72
N CYS A 67 12.09 5.10 11.05
CA CYS A 67 11.35 4.19 11.91
C CYS A 67 9.84 4.23 11.64
N GLU A 68 9.29 5.42 11.41
CA GLU A 68 7.89 5.54 11.03
C GLU A 68 7.60 4.76 9.75
N GLN A 69 8.42 4.94 8.71
CA GLN A 69 8.27 4.23 7.45
C GLN A 69 8.42 2.72 7.61
N ALA A 70 9.45 2.27 8.31
CA ALA A 70 9.70 0.85 8.54
C ALA A 70 8.54 0.18 9.32
N LEU A 71 7.98 0.87 10.31
CA LEU A 71 6.82 0.38 11.05
C LEU A 71 5.57 0.32 10.18
N ARG A 72 5.31 1.33 9.34
CA ARG A 72 4.19 1.31 8.39
C ARG A 72 4.30 0.16 7.40
N GLU A 73 5.49 -0.11 6.89
CA GLU A 73 5.75 -1.23 5.98
C GLU A 73 5.54 -2.57 6.68
N ALA A 74 6.05 -2.72 7.91
CA ALA A 74 5.86 -3.95 8.69
C ALA A 74 4.38 -4.21 9.02
N ILE A 75 3.62 -3.17 9.37
CA ILE A 75 2.17 -3.27 9.63
C ILE A 75 1.45 -3.70 8.35
N GLN A 76 1.68 -3.04 7.23
CA GLN A 76 1.03 -3.38 5.96
C GLN A 76 1.37 -4.81 5.52
N ALA A 77 2.61 -5.26 5.72
CA ALA A 77 3.00 -6.64 5.40
C ALA A 77 2.24 -7.65 6.25
N GLU A 78 2.10 -7.38 7.55
CA GLU A 78 1.37 -8.26 8.47
C GLU A 78 -0.14 -8.25 8.22
N GLU A 79 -0.73 -7.07 7.97
CA GLU A 79 -2.13 -6.94 7.57
C GLU A 79 -2.40 -7.67 6.26
N GLY A 80 -1.52 -7.51 5.26
CA GLY A 80 -1.61 -8.21 3.99
C GLY A 80 -1.50 -9.73 4.16
N ARG A 81 -0.63 -10.21 5.05
CA ARG A 81 -0.51 -11.63 5.38
C ARG A 81 -1.80 -12.17 6.00
N ARG A 82 -2.35 -11.49 7.00
CA ARG A 82 -3.62 -11.88 7.64
C ARG A 82 -4.77 -11.84 6.66
N TRP A 83 -4.85 -10.79 5.84
CA TRP A 83 -5.87 -10.67 4.81
C TRP A 83 -5.79 -11.83 3.81
N ALA A 84 -4.58 -12.18 3.36
CA ALA A 84 -4.38 -13.31 2.46
C ALA A 84 -4.77 -14.65 3.09
N GLU A 85 -4.46 -14.86 4.38
CA GLU A 85 -4.88 -16.05 5.13
C GLU A 85 -6.41 -16.14 5.23
N GLU A 86 -7.07 -15.03 5.58
CA GLU A 86 -8.53 -14.94 5.73
C GLU A 86 -9.27 -15.10 4.38
N HIS A 87 -8.71 -14.54 3.30
CA HIS A 87 -9.38 -14.49 2.00
C HIS A 87 -8.89 -15.58 1.03
N ALA A 88 -8.00 -16.48 1.47
CA ALA A 88 -7.44 -17.55 0.63
C ALA A 88 -8.54 -18.41 -0.01
N GLU A 89 -9.56 -18.77 0.75
CA GLU A 89 -10.67 -19.60 0.25
C GLU A 89 -11.54 -18.84 -0.77
N PHE A 90 -11.82 -17.57 -0.48
CA PHE A 90 -12.58 -16.70 -1.38
C PHE A 90 -11.85 -16.49 -2.70
N ILE A 91 -10.54 -16.22 -2.64
CA ILE A 91 -9.69 -16.08 -3.83
C ILE A 91 -9.69 -17.37 -4.63
N ARG A 92 -9.51 -18.53 -3.98
CA ARG A 92 -9.53 -19.84 -4.64
C ARG A 92 -10.85 -20.12 -5.34
N HIS A 93 -11.98 -19.90 -4.66
CA HIS A 93 -13.30 -20.08 -5.24
C HIS A 93 -13.53 -19.15 -6.43
N THR A 94 -13.14 -17.88 -6.28
CA THR A 94 -13.27 -16.88 -7.35
C THR A 94 -12.40 -17.23 -8.55
N ASN A 95 -11.17 -17.69 -8.33
CA ASN A 95 -10.28 -18.14 -9.41
C ASN A 95 -10.86 -19.35 -10.14
N GLN A 96 -11.35 -20.36 -9.41
CA GLN A 96 -11.99 -21.52 -10.01
C GLN A 96 -13.22 -21.11 -10.84
N TRP A 97 -14.06 -20.22 -10.32
CA TRP A 97 -15.22 -19.73 -11.04
C TRP A 97 -14.82 -18.98 -12.32
N VAL A 98 -13.75 -18.17 -12.29
CA VAL A 98 -13.22 -17.48 -13.48
C VAL A 98 -12.59 -18.46 -14.48
N GLU A 99 -11.94 -19.54 -14.03
CA GLU A 99 -11.42 -20.58 -14.92
C GLU A 99 -12.55 -21.33 -15.63
N GLU A 100 -13.65 -21.62 -14.93
CA GLU A 100 -14.81 -22.32 -15.47
C GLU A 100 -15.68 -21.44 -16.38
N ASN A 101 -15.90 -20.17 -16.02
CA ASN A 101 -16.86 -19.28 -16.68
C ASN A 101 -16.20 -18.23 -17.57
N GLY A 102 -14.86 -18.13 -17.54
CA GLY A 102 -14.11 -17.05 -18.14
C GLY A 102 -14.25 -15.74 -17.37
N LEU A 103 -13.62 -14.69 -17.89
CA LEU A 103 -13.71 -13.34 -17.31
C LEU A 103 -15.08 -12.72 -17.66
N PRO A 104 -15.93 -12.37 -16.68
CA PRO A 104 -17.32 -11.93 -16.92
C PRO A 104 -17.46 -10.74 -17.85
N LEU A 105 -16.49 -9.84 -17.80
CA LEU A 105 -16.49 -8.59 -18.55
C LEU A 105 -15.56 -8.63 -19.76
N ALA A 106 -15.00 -9.79 -20.11
CA ALA A 106 -14.12 -9.92 -21.28
C ALA A 106 -14.81 -9.47 -22.57
N GLN A 107 -16.11 -9.74 -22.69
CA GLN A 107 -16.92 -9.40 -23.86
C GLN A 107 -17.14 -7.89 -24.06
N TYR A 108 -16.88 -7.07 -23.05
CA TYR A 108 -16.99 -5.61 -23.12
C TYR A 108 -15.63 -4.91 -23.11
N ARG A 109 -14.53 -5.68 -23.15
CA ARG A 109 -13.18 -5.13 -23.18
C ARG A 109 -12.90 -4.55 -24.57
N MET A 110 -13.04 -3.23 -24.71
CA MET A 110 -12.56 -2.48 -25.88
C MET A 110 -11.04 -2.30 -25.76
N PHE A 111 -10.30 -2.82 -26.74
CA PHE A 111 -8.85 -2.59 -26.92
C PHE A 111 -8.62 -1.47 -27.93
#